data_AF-A0A369VU27-F1
#
_entry.id   AF-A0A369VU27-F1
#
_cell.length_a   1.000
_cell.length_b   1.000
_cell.length_c   1.000
_cell.angle_alpha   90.00
_cell.angle_beta   90.00
_cell.angle_gamma   90.00
#
_symmetry.space_group_name_H-M   'P 1'
#
loop_
_entity.id
_entity.type
_entity.pdbx_description
1 polymer ?
#
loop_
_entity_poly.entity_id
_entity_poly.type
_entity_poly.pdbx_seq_one_letter_code
_entity_poly.pdbx_strand_id
1 'polypeptide(L)'
;MHLRPIHFVDTPIGRDGEVARLAGGMQWFAAYEVIRWAERQVVPIAEFERVLGSEERAVAVHRAITAPRPPLVFGGRTLRLDQPQVAGILNVTPDSFSDGGRLGDDPQAVAEAGFAMEQAGAALIDVGGESTRPGAPAVWEGDEVQRVAPVIERLARGGTLVSVDTRKAAVMEAALAAGAHIVNDVSALEWDDRATEIVARSGAPVVLMHSPDPKAGGHGRVAYANVLTEVFDWLEARIERAVEAGIDRAKILVDPGIGFGKSLQDNLALLNGLALFHGLGCAVMLGASRKRMIGALSSEAPVGERLGGSLALALKGADAGVQLLRVHDVAETVQALRVWRGLRDQALVGR
;
A
#
# COMPACT_ATOMS: atom_id res chain seq x y z
N MET A 1 16.28 15.00 -5.66
CA MET A 1 17.06 13.84 -6.14
C MET A 1 16.40 12.60 -5.63
N HIS A 2 16.21 11.62 -6.50
CA HIS A 2 15.54 10.36 -6.20
C HIS A 2 16.44 9.20 -6.55
N LEU A 3 16.41 8.14 -5.74
CA LEU A 3 17.15 6.90 -6.00
C LEU A 3 16.14 5.78 -6.21
N ARG A 4 16.09 5.21 -7.42
CA ARG A 4 15.28 4.03 -7.71
C ARG A 4 16.16 2.78 -7.69
N PRO A 5 15.92 1.81 -6.79
CA PRO A 5 16.55 0.49 -6.87
C PRO A 5 16.25 -0.17 -8.22
N ILE A 6 17.30 -0.62 -8.91
CA ILE A 6 17.23 -1.34 -10.19
C ILE A 6 18.24 -2.50 -10.21
N HIS A 7 18.22 -3.31 -11.26
CA HIS A 7 19.08 -4.50 -11.39
C HIS A 7 18.91 -5.43 -10.19
N PHE A 8 17.66 -5.85 -9.95
CA PHE A 8 17.34 -6.84 -8.91
C PHE A 8 18.05 -8.16 -9.20
N VAL A 9 18.49 -8.80 -8.14
CA VAL A 9 19.25 -10.05 -8.20
C VAL A 9 18.51 -11.10 -7.39
N ASP A 10 18.59 -12.36 -7.83
CA ASP A 10 17.94 -13.45 -7.11
C ASP A 10 18.63 -13.76 -5.78
N THR A 11 19.96 -13.62 -5.72
CA THR A 11 20.76 -13.98 -4.56
C THR A 11 21.86 -12.96 -4.28
N PRO A 12 22.14 -12.66 -2.99
CA PRO A 12 23.31 -11.88 -2.59
C PRO A 12 24.59 -12.72 -2.50
N ILE A 13 24.50 -14.05 -2.58
CA ILE A 13 25.64 -14.95 -2.36
C ILE A 13 26.71 -14.72 -3.42
N GLY A 14 27.95 -14.47 -2.97
CA GLY A 14 29.10 -14.18 -3.83
C GLY A 14 29.11 -12.75 -4.41
N ARG A 15 28.32 -11.82 -3.86
CA ARG A 15 28.18 -10.44 -4.33
C ARG A 15 28.41 -9.40 -3.22
N ASP A 16 29.30 -9.72 -2.29
CA ASP A 16 29.60 -8.87 -1.13
C ASP A 16 30.06 -7.47 -1.58
N GLY A 17 29.39 -6.44 -1.09
CA GLY A 17 29.65 -5.04 -1.47
C GLY A 17 29.08 -4.62 -2.83
N GLU A 18 28.52 -5.54 -3.62
CA GLU A 18 27.94 -5.23 -4.94
C GLU A 18 26.41 -5.10 -4.94
N VAL A 19 25.76 -5.56 -3.88
CA VAL A 19 24.30 -5.55 -3.76
C VAL A 19 23.86 -5.03 -2.40
N ALA A 20 22.68 -4.43 -2.36
CA ALA A 20 22.05 -3.95 -1.14
C ALA A 20 20.69 -4.64 -0.95
N ARG A 21 20.34 -4.89 0.32
CA ARG A 21 19.05 -5.46 0.72
C ARG A 21 17.99 -4.38 0.69
N LEU A 22 16.85 -4.65 0.06
CA LEU A 22 15.73 -3.71 0.00
C LEU A 22 14.84 -3.85 1.24
N ALA A 23 14.72 -2.76 2.01
CA ALA A 23 13.77 -2.59 3.11
C ALA A 23 13.75 -3.73 4.17
N GLY A 24 14.87 -4.44 4.35
CA GLY A 24 14.95 -5.63 5.20
C GLY A 24 14.20 -6.87 4.68
N GLY A 25 13.65 -6.82 3.47
CA GLY A 25 12.87 -7.89 2.85
C GLY A 25 13.71 -8.98 2.20
N MET A 26 13.16 -9.71 1.22
CA MET A 26 13.84 -10.80 0.52
C MET A 26 14.48 -10.36 -0.80
N GLN A 27 14.42 -9.07 -1.13
CA GLN A 27 14.87 -8.51 -2.40
C GLN A 27 16.24 -7.87 -2.25
N TRP A 28 17.07 -8.05 -3.26
CA TRP A 28 18.40 -7.46 -3.37
C TRP A 28 18.54 -6.78 -4.72
N PHE A 29 19.28 -5.67 -4.77
CA PHE A 29 19.47 -4.88 -5.98
C PHE A 29 20.93 -4.41 -6.11
N ALA A 30 21.41 -4.28 -7.35
CA ALA A 30 22.81 -4.03 -7.64
C ALA A 30 23.12 -2.59 -8.10
N ALA A 31 22.11 -1.77 -8.36
CA ALA A 31 22.31 -0.40 -8.80
C ALA A 31 21.13 0.52 -8.44
N TYR A 32 21.41 1.82 -8.40
CA TYR A 32 20.40 2.86 -8.43
C TYR A 32 20.29 3.47 -9.82
N GLU A 33 19.07 3.73 -10.27
CA GLU A 33 18.83 4.82 -11.21
C GLU A 33 18.65 6.10 -10.39
N VAL A 34 19.62 7.00 -10.49
CA VAL A 34 19.60 8.33 -9.91
C VAL A 34 18.82 9.23 -10.84
N ILE A 35 17.77 9.86 -10.33
CA ILE A 35 16.91 10.78 -11.09
C ILE A 35 17.10 12.19 -10.55
N ARG A 36 17.54 13.10 -11.44
CA ARG A 36 17.71 14.53 -11.16
C ARG A 36 17.00 15.31 -12.25
N TRP A 37 15.80 15.82 -11.94
CA TRP A 37 14.97 16.49 -12.94
C TRP A 37 14.74 15.58 -14.17
N ALA A 38 15.30 15.93 -15.33
CA ALA A 38 15.23 15.15 -16.56
C ALA A 38 16.39 14.15 -16.74
N GLU A 39 17.46 14.27 -15.95
CA GLU A 39 18.65 13.43 -16.08
C GLU A 39 18.51 12.12 -15.31
N ARG A 40 19.02 11.05 -15.92
CA ARG A 40 19.05 9.71 -15.37
C ARG A 40 20.47 9.15 -15.45
N GLN A 41 20.98 8.69 -14.33
CA GLN A 41 22.29 8.05 -14.25
C GLN A 41 22.15 6.72 -13.51
N VAL A 42 22.77 5.66 -14.05
CA VAL A 42 22.90 4.40 -13.32
C VAL A 42 24.17 4.44 -12.48
N VAL A 43 24.01 4.18 -11.18
CA VAL A 43 25.12 4.09 -10.21
C VAL A 43 25.08 2.70 -9.56
N PRO A 44 26.07 1.83 -9.83
CA PRO A 44 26.18 0.54 -9.14
C PRO A 44 26.32 0.71 -7.62
N ILE A 45 25.79 -0.23 -6.83
CA ILE A 45 25.94 -0.22 -5.36
C ILE A 45 27.42 -0.24 -4.97
N ALA A 46 28.25 -1.00 -5.67
CA ALA A 46 29.70 -1.04 -5.45
C ALA A 46 30.38 0.33 -5.61
N GLU A 47 29.75 1.26 -6.33
CA GLU A 47 30.28 2.61 -6.57
C GLU A 47 29.54 3.69 -5.77
N PHE A 48 28.55 3.33 -4.95
CA PHE A 48 27.68 4.28 -4.26
C PHE A 48 28.48 5.27 -3.41
N GLU A 49 29.36 4.79 -2.53
CA GLU A 49 30.17 5.64 -1.65
C GLU A 49 31.06 6.61 -2.44
N ARG A 50 31.65 6.14 -3.55
CA ARG A 50 32.54 6.94 -4.39
C ARG A 50 31.80 8.03 -5.17
N VAL A 51 30.61 7.71 -5.68
CA VAL A 51 29.86 8.60 -6.61
C VAL A 51 28.88 9.49 -5.87
N LEU A 52 28.23 8.98 -4.83
CA LEU A 52 27.12 9.64 -4.13
C LEU A 52 27.35 9.79 -2.61
N GLY A 53 28.39 9.18 -2.04
CA GLY A 53 28.63 9.14 -0.59
C GLY A 53 28.86 10.51 0.06
N SER A 54 29.28 11.52 -0.71
CA SER A 54 29.39 12.91 -0.23
C SER A 54 28.08 13.70 -0.29
N GLU A 55 27.03 13.17 -0.93
CA GLU A 55 25.74 13.84 -1.04
C GLU A 55 24.80 13.42 0.10
N GLU A 56 24.56 14.31 1.05
CA GLU A 56 23.76 14.03 2.25
C GLU A 56 22.38 13.44 1.91
N ARG A 57 21.70 13.98 0.89
CA ARG A 57 20.42 13.46 0.41
C ARG A 57 20.53 12.04 -0.14
N ALA A 58 21.60 11.71 -0.88
CA ALA A 58 21.77 10.35 -1.41
C ALA A 58 21.98 9.36 -0.27
N VAL A 59 22.82 9.71 0.71
CA VAL A 59 23.10 8.88 1.88
C VAL A 59 21.84 8.66 2.72
N ALA A 60 21.04 9.70 2.94
CA ALA A 60 19.77 9.61 3.65
C ALA A 60 18.77 8.69 2.93
N VAL A 61 18.59 8.86 1.63
CA VAL A 61 17.67 8.03 0.82
C VAL A 61 18.19 6.58 0.74
N HIS A 62 19.49 6.37 0.57
CA HIS A 62 20.08 5.03 0.60
C HIS A 62 19.80 4.31 1.93
N ARG A 63 20.01 5.00 3.06
CA ARG A 63 19.69 4.48 4.39
C ARG A 63 18.19 4.15 4.51
N ALA A 64 17.31 5.02 4.03
CA ALA A 64 15.87 4.79 4.04
C ALA A 64 15.46 3.55 3.20
N ILE A 65 16.10 3.35 2.04
CA ILE A 65 15.86 2.22 1.14
C ILE A 65 16.32 0.90 1.78
N THR A 66 17.46 0.88 2.47
CA THR A 66 18.07 -0.36 2.98
C THR A 66 17.65 -0.69 4.42
N ALA A 67 17.11 0.26 5.17
CA ALA A 67 16.63 0.03 6.54
C ALA A 67 15.48 -0.98 6.59
N PRO A 68 15.49 -1.94 7.54
CA PRO A 68 14.38 -2.86 7.72
C PRO A 68 13.10 -2.13 8.13
N ARG A 69 11.95 -2.58 7.62
CA ARG A 69 10.65 -2.08 8.13
C ARG A 69 10.27 -2.80 9.42
N PRO A 70 10.14 -2.08 10.55
CA PRO A 70 9.77 -2.72 11.81
C PRO A 70 8.34 -3.29 11.71
N PRO A 71 8.06 -4.42 12.38
CA PRO A 71 6.70 -4.96 12.40
C PRO A 71 5.76 -4.04 13.20
N LEU A 72 4.47 -4.03 12.84
CA LEU A 72 3.43 -3.36 13.61
C LEU A 72 2.83 -4.33 14.62
N VAL A 73 2.93 -4.00 15.92
CA VAL A 73 2.52 -4.87 17.03
C VAL A 73 1.21 -4.34 17.64
N PHE A 74 0.21 -5.21 17.73
CA PHE A 74 -1.14 -4.91 18.21
C PHE A 74 -1.51 -5.90 19.32
N GLY A 75 -0.97 -5.68 20.52
CA GLY A 75 -1.10 -6.62 21.63
C GLY A 75 -0.56 -8.00 21.26
N GLY A 76 -1.45 -9.00 21.17
CA GLY A 76 -1.09 -10.37 20.79
C GLY A 76 -0.87 -10.61 19.29
N ARG A 77 -1.09 -9.60 18.43
CA ARG A 77 -0.92 -9.73 16.97
C ARG A 77 0.27 -8.92 16.47
N THR A 78 0.86 -9.39 15.37
CA THR A 78 2.00 -8.73 14.73
C THR A 78 1.84 -8.78 13.22
N LEU A 79 1.74 -7.60 12.59
CA LEU A 79 1.83 -7.48 11.14
C LEU A 79 3.30 -7.32 10.77
N ARG A 80 3.87 -8.37 10.15
CA ARG A 80 5.27 -8.35 9.76
C ARG A 80 5.46 -7.61 8.45
N LEU A 81 6.46 -6.73 8.40
CA LEU A 81 6.78 -5.92 7.22
C LEU A 81 8.12 -6.32 6.55
N ASP A 82 8.63 -7.50 6.90
CA ASP A 82 9.83 -8.12 6.33
C ASP A 82 9.53 -9.00 5.10
N GLN A 83 8.26 -9.13 4.72
CA GLN A 83 7.78 -9.86 3.56
C GLN A 83 6.43 -9.26 3.11
N PRO A 84 6.00 -9.52 1.86
CA PRO A 84 4.67 -9.12 1.41
C PRO A 84 3.57 -9.80 2.24
N GLN A 85 2.61 -9.00 2.70
CA GLN A 85 1.39 -9.41 3.38
C GLN A 85 0.17 -9.09 2.53
N VAL A 86 -0.93 -9.79 2.77
CA VAL A 86 -2.19 -9.56 2.05
C VAL A 86 -3.18 -8.81 2.95
N ALA A 87 -3.69 -7.68 2.44
CA ALA A 87 -4.84 -6.98 2.98
C ALA A 87 -6.08 -7.31 2.13
N GLY A 88 -7.05 -8.00 2.71
CA GLY A 88 -8.31 -8.35 2.05
C GLY A 88 -9.27 -7.17 2.01
N ILE A 89 -9.80 -6.82 0.84
CA ILE A 89 -10.75 -5.71 0.67
C ILE A 89 -12.15 -6.19 1.04
N LEU A 90 -12.75 -5.59 2.07
CA LEU A 90 -14.13 -5.83 2.47
C LEU A 90 -14.95 -4.54 2.32
N ASN A 91 -15.61 -4.40 1.18
CA ASN A 91 -16.51 -3.26 0.95
C ASN A 91 -17.87 -3.52 1.62
N VAL A 92 -18.31 -2.59 2.44
CA VAL A 92 -19.61 -2.59 3.13
C VAL A 92 -20.51 -1.57 2.45
N THR A 93 -20.74 -1.74 1.15
CA THR A 93 -21.67 -0.89 0.37
C THR A 93 -22.79 -1.74 -0.22
N PRO A 94 -24.03 -1.22 -0.32
CA PRO A 94 -25.19 -1.96 -0.84
C PRO A 94 -24.97 -2.59 -2.22
N ASP A 95 -24.11 -1.98 -3.05
CA ASP A 95 -23.86 -2.38 -4.44
C ASP A 95 -22.63 -3.29 -4.61
N SER A 96 -21.87 -3.58 -3.56
CA SER A 96 -20.53 -4.18 -3.69
C SER A 96 -20.47 -5.72 -3.80
N PHE A 97 -21.60 -6.41 -3.72
CA PHE A 97 -21.68 -7.87 -3.90
C PHE A 97 -22.47 -8.23 -5.16
N SER A 98 -21.86 -8.04 -6.34
CA SER A 98 -22.45 -8.40 -7.64
C SER A 98 -22.29 -9.89 -8.01
N ASP A 99 -21.59 -10.69 -7.19
CA ASP A 99 -21.24 -12.09 -7.53
C ASP A 99 -22.13 -13.13 -6.80
N GLY A 100 -23.43 -12.87 -6.66
CA GLY A 100 -24.43 -13.92 -6.39
C GLY A 100 -24.84 -14.17 -4.93
N GLY A 101 -24.44 -13.33 -3.97
CA GLY A 101 -24.93 -13.39 -2.60
C GLY A 101 -25.23 -11.99 -2.07
N ARG A 102 -26.51 -11.64 -1.91
CA ARG A 102 -26.94 -10.46 -1.13
C ARG A 102 -26.65 -10.72 0.35
N LEU A 103 -25.39 -10.58 0.74
CA LEU A 103 -25.06 -10.26 2.12
C LEU A 103 -25.51 -8.79 2.24
N GLY A 104 -26.79 -8.59 2.59
CA GLY A 104 -27.42 -7.26 2.65
C GLY A 104 -26.79 -6.38 3.73
N ASP A 105 -27.55 -5.41 4.23
CA ASP A 105 -27.17 -4.58 5.38
C ASP A 105 -26.96 -5.37 6.71
N ASP A 106 -26.71 -6.68 6.65
CA ASP A 106 -26.42 -7.57 7.78
C ASP A 106 -24.91 -7.59 8.09
N PRO A 107 -24.48 -6.96 9.19
CA PRO A 107 -23.07 -6.95 9.58
C PRO A 107 -22.50 -8.33 9.89
N GLN A 108 -23.33 -9.32 10.24
CA GLN A 108 -22.89 -10.69 10.51
C GLN A 108 -22.40 -11.36 9.22
N ALA A 109 -23.24 -11.33 8.20
CA ALA A 109 -22.94 -11.87 6.87
C ALA A 109 -21.66 -11.25 6.27
N VAL A 110 -21.48 -9.93 6.44
CA VAL A 110 -20.28 -9.22 5.98
C VAL A 110 -19.04 -9.61 6.81
N ALA A 111 -19.17 -9.74 8.14
CA ALA A 111 -18.07 -10.19 8.99
C ALA A 111 -17.64 -11.64 8.67
N GLU A 112 -18.58 -12.53 8.32
CA GLU A 112 -18.29 -13.89 7.87
C GLU A 112 -17.41 -13.91 6.60
N ALA A 113 -17.66 -13.00 5.65
CA ALA A 113 -16.78 -12.84 4.49
C ALA A 113 -15.36 -12.38 4.90
N GLY A 114 -15.25 -11.48 5.87
CA GLY A 114 -13.96 -11.07 6.43
C GLY A 114 -13.21 -12.22 7.13
N PHE A 115 -13.90 -13.05 7.91
CA PHE A 115 -13.32 -14.25 8.51
C PHE A 115 -12.88 -15.27 7.46
N ALA A 116 -13.64 -15.43 6.37
CA ALA A 116 -13.24 -16.30 5.27
C ALA A 116 -11.94 -15.80 4.58
N MET A 117 -11.77 -14.48 4.43
CA MET A 117 -10.53 -13.90 3.93
C MET A 117 -9.35 -14.12 4.89
N GLU A 118 -9.55 -13.98 6.20
CA GLU A 118 -8.53 -14.29 7.22
C GLU A 118 -8.13 -15.78 7.14
N GLN A 119 -9.10 -16.69 7.05
CA GLN A 119 -8.85 -18.13 6.87
C GLN A 119 -8.11 -18.45 5.57
N ALA A 120 -8.36 -17.71 4.50
CA ALA A 120 -7.62 -17.81 3.24
C ALA A 120 -6.18 -17.29 3.34
N GLY A 121 -5.82 -16.58 4.43
CA GLY A 121 -4.49 -16.12 4.74
C GLY A 121 -4.27 -14.62 4.60
N ALA A 122 -5.33 -13.81 4.56
CA ALA A 122 -5.19 -12.36 4.71
C ALA A 122 -4.57 -12.04 6.08
N ALA A 123 -3.54 -11.19 6.10
CA ALA A 123 -2.92 -10.72 7.33
C ALA A 123 -3.78 -9.66 8.04
N LEU A 124 -4.61 -8.95 7.27
CA LEU A 124 -5.60 -8.00 7.76
C LEU A 124 -6.76 -7.84 6.79
N ILE A 125 -7.88 -7.32 7.29
CA ILE A 125 -9.06 -6.97 6.51
C ILE A 125 -9.23 -5.46 6.50
N ASP A 126 -9.35 -4.88 5.30
CA ASP A 126 -9.53 -3.45 5.07
C ASP A 126 -11.00 -3.16 4.76
N VAL A 127 -11.68 -2.53 5.71
CA VAL A 127 -13.14 -2.34 5.72
C VAL A 127 -13.48 -0.94 5.25
N GLY A 128 -14.23 -0.81 4.15
CA GLY A 128 -14.65 0.48 3.59
C GLY A 128 -16.17 0.60 3.47
N GLY A 129 -16.75 1.68 3.98
CA GLY A 129 -18.21 1.95 3.92
C GLY A 129 -18.64 2.91 2.81
N GLU A 130 -17.68 3.51 2.11
CA GLU A 130 -17.87 4.45 1.02
C GLU A 130 -17.15 3.95 -0.25
N SER A 131 -17.83 4.00 -1.40
CA SER A 131 -17.19 3.73 -2.67
C SER A 131 -16.35 4.93 -3.10
N THR A 132 -15.04 4.77 -3.19
CA THR A 132 -14.12 5.79 -3.73
C THR A 132 -13.99 5.69 -5.25
N ARG A 133 -15.00 5.15 -5.95
CA ARG A 133 -14.99 5.06 -7.42
C ARG A 133 -15.36 6.43 -8.03
N PRO A 134 -14.83 6.79 -9.21
CA PRO A 134 -15.21 8.02 -9.89
C PRO A 134 -16.72 8.15 -10.07
N GLY A 135 -17.29 9.26 -9.59
CA GLY A 135 -18.73 9.56 -9.71
C GLY A 135 -19.64 8.91 -8.66
N ALA A 136 -19.10 8.17 -7.68
CA ALA A 136 -19.90 7.68 -6.57
C ALA A 136 -20.38 8.86 -5.69
N PRO A 137 -21.66 8.86 -5.25
CA PRO A 137 -22.16 9.90 -4.36
C PRO A 137 -21.45 9.81 -3.00
N ALA A 138 -21.15 10.96 -2.41
CA ALA A 138 -20.63 11.01 -1.05
C ALA A 138 -21.68 10.45 -0.08
N VAL A 139 -21.23 9.59 0.84
CA VAL A 139 -22.08 9.01 1.88
C VAL A 139 -22.01 9.94 3.11
N TRP A 140 -23.13 10.17 3.80
CA TRP A 140 -23.07 10.92 5.06
C TRP A 140 -22.25 10.13 6.10
N GLU A 141 -21.44 10.82 6.90
CA GLU A 141 -20.52 10.17 7.84
C GLU A 141 -21.22 9.23 8.82
N GLY A 142 -22.42 9.56 9.29
CA GLY A 142 -23.17 8.67 10.19
C GLY A 142 -23.69 7.40 9.50
N ASP A 143 -24.04 7.46 8.21
CA ASP A 143 -24.43 6.27 7.44
C ASP A 143 -23.22 5.36 7.22
N GLU A 144 -22.04 5.95 6.96
CA GLU A 144 -20.80 5.19 6.83
C GLU A 144 -20.42 4.52 8.16
N VAL A 145 -20.54 5.22 9.29
CA VAL A 145 -20.34 4.66 10.64
C VAL A 145 -21.28 3.48 10.90
N GLN A 146 -22.57 3.61 10.58
CA GLN A 146 -23.56 2.55 10.76
C GLN A 146 -23.23 1.30 9.96
N ARG A 147 -22.57 1.44 8.80
CA ARG A 147 -22.11 0.32 7.97
C ARG A 147 -20.86 -0.33 8.54
N VAL A 148 -19.82 0.45 8.84
CA VAL A 148 -18.49 -0.12 9.14
C VAL A 148 -18.34 -0.55 10.59
N ALA A 149 -18.84 0.21 11.56
CA ALA A 149 -18.54 -0.03 12.97
C ALA A 149 -19.01 -1.41 13.47
N PRO A 150 -20.22 -1.91 13.14
CA PRO A 150 -20.66 -3.23 13.59
C PRO A 150 -19.86 -4.40 12.99
N VAL A 151 -19.37 -4.23 11.75
CA VAL A 151 -18.52 -5.21 11.06
C VAL A 151 -17.12 -5.24 11.71
N ILE A 152 -16.54 -4.06 11.92
CA ILE A 152 -15.23 -3.89 12.58
C ILE A 152 -15.25 -4.51 13.98
N GLU A 153 -16.28 -4.23 14.77
CA GLU A 153 -16.43 -4.77 16.14
C GLU A 153 -16.43 -6.31 16.14
N ARG A 154 -17.10 -6.94 15.17
CA ARG A 154 -17.15 -8.41 15.05
C ARG A 154 -15.80 -8.98 14.66
N LEU A 155 -15.18 -8.44 13.63
CA LEU A 155 -13.87 -8.89 13.16
C LEU A 155 -12.82 -8.74 14.27
N ALA A 156 -12.75 -7.58 14.92
CA ALA A 156 -11.81 -7.32 16.00
C ALA A 156 -12.03 -8.27 17.21
N ARG A 157 -13.29 -8.53 17.60
CA ARG A 157 -13.60 -9.51 18.66
C ARG A 157 -13.26 -10.95 18.27
N GLY A 158 -13.40 -11.31 16.99
CA GLY A 158 -12.91 -12.57 16.43
C GLY A 158 -11.38 -12.65 16.36
N GLY A 159 -10.71 -11.54 16.68
CA GLY A 159 -9.27 -11.38 16.71
C GLY A 159 -8.72 -10.75 15.45
N THR A 160 -9.42 -10.75 14.31
CA THR A 160 -8.93 -10.29 13.01
C THR A 160 -8.28 -8.90 13.11
N LEU A 161 -7.15 -8.68 12.44
CA LEU A 161 -6.55 -7.36 12.33
C LEU A 161 -7.33 -6.56 11.30
N VAL A 162 -7.82 -5.38 11.70
CA VAL A 162 -8.75 -4.59 10.90
C VAL A 162 -8.16 -3.23 10.57
N SER A 163 -8.18 -2.87 9.29
CA SER A 163 -7.96 -1.50 8.80
C SER A 163 -9.31 -0.89 8.43
N VAL A 164 -9.49 0.41 8.67
CA VAL A 164 -10.65 1.17 8.18
C VAL A 164 -10.23 2.02 6.97
N ASP A 165 -10.89 1.82 5.84
CA ASP A 165 -10.74 2.63 4.62
C ASP A 165 -11.72 3.80 4.68
N THR A 166 -11.24 4.95 5.14
CA THR A 166 -12.05 6.17 5.22
C THR A 166 -11.17 7.43 5.22
N ARG A 167 -11.78 8.53 4.80
CA ARG A 167 -11.21 9.88 4.79
C ARG A 167 -11.87 10.83 5.79
N LYS A 168 -12.90 10.36 6.50
CA LYS A 168 -13.75 11.19 7.38
C LYS A 168 -13.37 10.98 8.83
N ALA A 169 -13.09 12.06 9.55
CA ALA A 169 -12.62 11.99 10.93
C ALA A 169 -13.62 11.29 11.87
N ALA A 170 -14.93 11.53 11.72
CA ALA A 170 -15.96 10.87 12.52
C ALA A 170 -15.99 9.35 12.31
N VAL A 171 -15.73 8.89 11.09
CA VAL A 171 -15.67 7.46 10.76
C VAL A 171 -14.39 6.83 11.33
N MET A 172 -13.25 7.52 11.23
CA MET A 172 -11.99 7.09 11.85
C MET A 172 -12.17 6.88 13.36
N GLU A 173 -12.74 7.86 14.06
CA GLU A 173 -12.96 7.79 15.52
C GLU A 173 -13.89 6.63 15.91
N ALA A 174 -15.02 6.47 15.22
CA ALA A 174 -15.95 5.39 15.48
C ALA A 174 -15.34 4.01 15.18
N ALA A 175 -14.59 3.88 14.08
CA ALA A 175 -13.93 2.63 13.71
C ALA A 175 -12.84 2.23 14.70
N LEU A 176 -12.01 3.18 15.14
CA LEU A 176 -10.99 2.95 16.17
C LEU A 176 -11.65 2.56 17.51
N ALA A 177 -12.74 3.22 17.89
CA ALA A 177 -13.52 2.84 19.08
C ALA A 177 -14.15 1.44 18.97
N ALA A 178 -14.51 1.01 17.76
CA ALA A 178 -15.01 -0.34 17.49
C ALA A 178 -13.91 -1.42 17.44
N GLY A 179 -12.63 -1.05 17.45
CA GLY A 179 -11.50 -1.99 17.45
C GLY A 179 -10.73 -2.08 16.14
N ALA A 180 -10.88 -1.10 15.23
CA ALA A 180 -9.95 -0.97 14.12
C ALA A 180 -8.52 -0.69 14.63
N HIS A 181 -7.53 -1.20 13.90
CA HIS A 181 -6.12 -1.15 14.28
C HIS A 181 -5.33 -0.16 13.43
N ILE A 182 -5.75 0.06 12.18
CA ILE A 182 -5.07 0.88 11.17
C ILE A 182 -6.10 1.80 10.51
N VAL A 183 -5.70 3.03 10.20
CA VAL A 183 -6.46 3.95 9.34
C VAL A 183 -5.86 3.93 7.94
N ASN A 184 -6.65 3.60 6.93
CA ASN A 184 -6.27 3.68 5.53
C ASN A 184 -6.98 4.87 4.87
N ASP A 185 -6.24 5.94 4.58
CA ASP A 185 -6.83 7.19 4.07
C ASP A 185 -6.34 7.52 2.65
N VAL A 186 -7.26 7.39 1.71
CA VAL A 186 -7.08 7.74 0.28
C VAL A 186 -6.77 9.23 0.03
N SER A 187 -6.97 10.08 1.03
CA SER A 187 -6.69 11.52 1.01
C SER A 187 -5.41 11.91 1.76
N ALA A 188 -4.70 10.96 2.38
CA ALA A 188 -3.53 11.22 3.23
C ALA A 188 -3.80 12.30 4.30
N LEU A 189 -4.95 12.22 4.97
CA LEU A 189 -5.40 13.09 6.05
C LEU A 189 -5.69 14.54 5.62
N GLU A 190 -5.93 14.79 4.33
CA GLU A 190 -6.26 16.11 3.79
C GLU A 190 -7.76 16.38 3.61
N TRP A 191 -8.61 15.35 3.70
CA TRP A 191 -10.06 15.53 3.48
C TRP A 191 -10.78 16.21 4.66
N ASP A 192 -10.52 15.75 5.88
CA ASP A 192 -11.10 16.31 7.11
C ASP A 192 -9.97 16.84 7.99
N ASP A 193 -10.00 18.13 8.33
CA ASP A 193 -8.94 18.80 9.09
C ASP A 193 -8.71 18.16 10.49
N ARG A 194 -9.68 17.42 11.02
CA ARG A 194 -9.56 16.69 12.31
C ARG A 194 -8.85 15.34 12.17
N ALA A 195 -8.70 14.79 10.97
CA ALA A 195 -8.19 13.43 10.75
C ALA A 195 -6.78 13.24 11.33
N THR A 196 -5.89 14.23 11.11
CA THR A 196 -4.52 14.19 11.61
C THR A 196 -4.46 14.12 13.14
N GLU A 197 -5.26 14.94 13.84
CA GLU A 197 -5.31 14.94 15.30
C GLU A 197 -5.82 13.59 15.85
N ILE A 198 -6.87 13.02 15.22
CA ILE A 198 -7.44 11.73 15.64
C ILE A 198 -6.41 10.61 15.50
N VAL A 199 -5.73 10.52 14.36
CA VAL A 199 -4.71 9.49 14.13
C VAL A 199 -3.56 9.67 15.13
N ALA A 200 -3.04 10.89 15.30
CA ALA A 200 -1.98 11.17 16.26
C ALA A 200 -2.37 10.79 17.69
N ARG A 201 -3.57 11.18 18.14
CA ARG A 201 -4.09 10.90 19.49
C ARG A 201 -4.32 9.40 19.72
N SER A 202 -4.82 8.68 18.71
CA SER A 202 -5.05 7.24 18.81
C SER A 202 -3.76 6.42 18.84
N GLY A 203 -2.67 6.97 18.27
CA GLY A 203 -1.43 6.23 18.05
C GLY A 203 -1.55 5.06 17.08
N ALA A 204 -2.65 4.98 16.31
CA ALA A 204 -2.85 3.96 15.29
C ALA A 204 -1.92 4.19 14.09
N PRO A 205 -1.42 3.12 13.45
CA PRO A 205 -0.80 3.23 12.14
C PRO A 205 -1.74 3.79 11.08
N VAL A 206 -1.15 4.48 10.10
CA VAL A 206 -1.89 5.14 9.02
C VAL A 206 -1.26 4.85 7.66
N VAL A 207 -2.11 4.56 6.67
CA VAL A 207 -1.72 4.51 5.26
C VAL A 207 -2.04 5.86 4.63
N LEU A 208 -1.01 6.55 4.12
CA LEU A 208 -1.12 7.79 3.38
C LEU A 208 -1.07 7.50 1.89
N MET A 209 -2.22 7.60 1.21
CA MET A 209 -2.27 7.39 -0.23
C MET A 209 -2.16 8.70 -1.00
N HIS A 210 -1.40 8.70 -2.09
CA HIS A 210 -1.45 9.80 -3.04
C HIS A 210 -2.75 9.80 -3.83
N SER A 211 -3.49 10.91 -3.75
CA SER A 211 -4.53 11.28 -4.71
C SER A 211 -4.29 12.69 -5.26
N PRO A 212 -4.60 12.98 -6.55
CA PRO A 212 -4.20 14.25 -7.18
C PRO A 212 -4.95 15.47 -6.66
N ASP A 213 -6.16 15.26 -6.15
CA ASP A 213 -6.98 16.31 -5.55
C ASP A 213 -7.74 15.71 -4.36
N PRO A 214 -7.07 15.56 -3.20
CA PRO A 214 -7.66 14.89 -2.06
C PRO A 214 -8.94 15.60 -1.58
N LYS A 215 -8.98 16.95 -1.66
CA LYS A 215 -10.12 17.77 -1.22
C LYS A 215 -11.32 17.73 -2.16
N ALA A 216 -11.15 17.39 -3.44
CA ALA A 216 -12.24 17.16 -4.39
C ALA A 216 -12.58 15.67 -4.62
N GLY A 217 -12.16 14.78 -3.73
CA GLY A 217 -12.50 13.35 -3.82
C GLY A 217 -11.54 12.49 -4.63
N GLY A 218 -10.30 12.95 -4.79
CA GLY A 218 -9.16 12.13 -5.21
C GLY A 218 -9.08 11.79 -6.71
N HIS A 219 -9.93 12.41 -7.52
CA HIS A 219 -10.00 12.19 -8.97
C HIS A 219 -9.80 13.45 -9.83
N GLY A 220 -9.18 14.50 -9.27
CA GLY A 220 -8.71 15.64 -10.05
C GLY A 220 -7.73 15.20 -11.14
N ARG A 221 -7.77 15.85 -12.30
CA ARG A 221 -6.83 15.56 -13.40
C ARG A 221 -5.65 16.52 -13.32
N VAL A 222 -4.58 16.08 -12.68
CA VAL A 222 -3.29 16.76 -12.72
C VAL A 222 -2.47 16.16 -13.86
N ALA A 223 -1.94 17.01 -14.73
CA ALA A 223 -0.95 16.59 -15.70
C ALA A 223 0.41 16.55 -14.99
N TYR A 224 1.00 15.36 -14.90
CA TYR A 224 2.34 15.20 -14.36
C TYR A 224 3.38 15.40 -15.44
N ALA A 225 4.44 16.14 -15.15
CA ALA A 225 5.65 16.14 -15.97
C ALA A 225 6.43 14.83 -15.77
N ASN A 226 6.49 14.35 -14.52
CA ASN A 226 7.03 13.05 -14.14
C ASN A 226 6.27 12.53 -12.91
N VAL A 227 5.23 11.72 -13.18
CA VAL A 227 4.36 11.19 -12.12
C VAL A 227 5.12 10.43 -11.04
N LEU A 228 6.22 9.76 -11.38
CA LEU A 228 6.96 8.96 -10.41
C LEU A 228 7.63 9.83 -9.35
N THR A 229 8.33 10.89 -9.76
CA THR A 229 9.02 11.80 -8.83
C THR A 229 8.05 12.74 -8.14
N GLU A 230 7.02 13.21 -8.85
CA GLU A 230 6.02 14.12 -8.26
C GLU A 230 5.17 13.43 -7.19
N VAL A 231 4.75 12.16 -7.41
CA VAL A 231 4.03 11.38 -6.39
C VAL A 231 4.94 11.08 -5.20
N PHE A 232 6.23 10.81 -5.42
CA PHE A 232 7.19 10.62 -4.34
C PHE A 232 7.34 11.89 -3.50
N ASP A 233 7.60 13.04 -4.13
CA ASP A 233 7.83 14.30 -3.42
C ASP A 233 6.57 14.75 -2.66
N TRP A 234 5.39 14.51 -3.23
CA TRP A 234 4.12 14.77 -2.57
C TRP A 234 3.95 13.88 -1.31
N LEU A 235 4.20 12.57 -1.44
CA LEU A 235 4.11 11.65 -0.30
C LEU A 235 5.15 11.97 0.76
N GLU A 236 6.37 12.36 0.37
CA GLU A 236 7.41 12.82 1.30
C GLU A 236 6.92 14.00 2.14
N ALA A 237 6.38 15.03 1.49
CA ALA A 237 5.81 16.17 2.19
C ALA A 237 4.66 15.77 3.14
N ARG A 238 3.79 14.83 2.72
CA ARG A 238 2.71 14.32 3.59
C ARG A 238 3.22 13.60 4.82
N ILE A 239 4.28 12.79 4.67
CA ILE A 239 4.89 12.09 5.80
C ILE A 239 5.46 13.11 6.78
N GLU A 240 6.18 14.13 6.32
CA GLU A 240 6.74 15.15 7.22
C GLU A 240 5.62 15.89 7.99
N ARG A 241 4.51 16.24 7.33
CA ARG A 241 3.34 16.85 8.00
C ARG A 241 2.73 15.94 9.07
N ALA A 242 2.59 14.64 8.78
CA ALA A 242 2.09 13.67 9.75
C ALA A 242 3.04 13.51 10.95
N VAL A 243 4.36 13.47 10.70
CA VAL A 243 5.37 13.38 11.75
C VAL A 243 5.41 14.63 12.62
N GLU A 244 5.33 15.82 12.03
CA GLU A 244 5.23 17.10 12.75
C GLU A 244 3.98 17.16 13.65
N ALA A 245 2.89 16.52 13.26
CA ALA A 245 1.68 16.39 14.06
C ALA A 245 1.74 15.31 15.15
N GLY A 246 2.88 14.61 15.28
CA GLY A 246 3.12 13.62 16.33
C GLY A 246 2.87 12.17 15.94
N ILE A 247 2.61 11.87 14.65
CA ILE A 247 2.48 10.49 14.18
C ILE A 247 3.88 9.88 14.02
N ASP A 248 4.16 8.78 14.71
CA ASP A 248 5.43 8.07 14.59
C ASP A 248 5.64 7.58 13.14
N ARG A 249 6.77 7.95 12.52
CA ARG A 249 7.13 7.52 11.16
C ARG A 249 7.11 6.01 11.00
N ALA A 250 7.47 5.24 12.03
CA ALA A 250 7.45 3.78 12.00
C ALA A 250 6.02 3.21 11.86
N LYS A 251 5.00 4.01 12.12
CA LYS A 251 3.58 3.68 11.98
C LYS A 251 2.95 4.24 10.70
N ILE A 252 3.73 4.87 9.82
CA ILE A 252 3.25 5.39 8.54
C ILE A 252 3.54 4.37 7.43
N LEU A 253 2.51 4.07 6.64
CA LEU A 253 2.63 3.40 5.34
C LEU A 253 2.27 4.37 4.23
N VAL A 254 2.76 4.12 3.02
CA VAL A 254 2.48 4.93 1.83
C VAL A 254 1.86 4.11 0.72
N ASP A 255 0.91 4.69 -0.01
CA ASP A 255 0.34 4.08 -1.22
C ASP A 255 0.46 5.08 -2.40
N PRO A 256 1.11 4.71 -3.52
CA PRO A 256 1.20 5.57 -4.72
C PRO A 256 -0.15 5.90 -5.38
N GLY A 257 -1.24 5.25 -4.97
CA GLY A 257 -2.61 5.51 -5.40
C GLY A 257 -2.90 5.05 -6.82
N ILE A 258 -2.65 3.77 -7.12
CA ILE A 258 -2.90 3.20 -8.45
C ILE A 258 -4.39 3.28 -8.81
N GLY A 259 -4.68 3.88 -9.97
CA GLY A 259 -6.01 4.08 -10.51
C GLY A 259 -6.77 5.29 -9.93
N PHE A 260 -6.15 6.12 -9.10
CA PHE A 260 -6.77 7.33 -8.54
C PHE A 260 -6.35 8.59 -9.28
N GLY A 261 -7.21 9.05 -10.22
CA GLY A 261 -7.01 10.30 -10.96
C GLY A 261 -5.80 10.31 -11.92
N LYS A 262 -5.24 9.13 -12.20
CA LYS A 262 -4.04 8.93 -13.02
C LYS A 262 -4.37 8.26 -14.35
N SER A 263 -3.70 8.64 -15.43
CA SER A 263 -3.86 8.00 -16.74
C SER A 263 -3.33 6.56 -16.74
N LEU A 264 -3.60 5.79 -17.79
CA LEU A 264 -3.02 4.46 -17.94
C LEU A 264 -1.49 4.51 -17.95
N GLN A 265 -0.91 5.48 -18.66
CA GLN A 265 0.54 5.68 -18.75
C GLN A 265 1.14 6.01 -17.37
N ASP A 266 0.47 6.87 -16.61
CA ASP A 266 0.90 7.25 -15.26
C ASP A 266 0.93 6.04 -14.32
N ASN A 267 -0.13 5.23 -14.33
CA ASN A 267 -0.22 4.02 -13.51
C ASN A 267 0.89 3.02 -13.88
N LEU A 268 1.18 2.86 -15.18
CA LEU A 268 2.26 1.99 -15.65
C LEU A 268 3.64 2.52 -15.23
N ALA A 269 3.86 3.83 -15.29
CA ALA A 269 5.10 4.46 -14.83
C ALA A 269 5.32 4.25 -13.33
N LEU A 270 4.27 4.41 -12.52
CA LEU A 270 4.32 4.14 -11.08
C LEU A 270 4.59 2.66 -10.76
N LEU A 271 3.91 1.74 -11.44
CA LEU A 271 4.14 0.30 -11.27
C LEU A 271 5.57 -0.12 -11.65
N ASN A 272 6.14 0.47 -12.71
CA ASN A 272 7.54 0.26 -13.09
C ASN A 272 8.53 0.94 -12.15
N GLY A 273 8.07 1.93 -11.38
CA GLY A 273 8.86 2.72 -10.44
C GLY A 273 8.71 2.34 -8.98
N LEU A 274 7.90 1.33 -8.62
CA LEU A 274 7.48 1.07 -7.23
C LEU A 274 8.62 1.05 -6.21
N ALA A 275 9.77 0.48 -6.55
CA ALA A 275 10.90 0.38 -5.63
C ALA A 275 11.46 1.74 -5.18
N LEU A 276 11.20 2.83 -5.94
CA LEU A 276 11.59 4.19 -5.59
C LEU A 276 10.93 4.67 -4.28
N PHE A 277 9.70 4.22 -3.98
CA PHE A 277 8.97 4.64 -2.78
C PHE A 277 9.58 4.14 -1.47
N HIS A 278 10.47 3.15 -1.50
CA HIS A 278 11.25 2.76 -0.31
C HIS A 278 12.20 3.88 0.15
N GLY A 279 12.53 4.83 -0.73
CA GLY A 279 13.27 6.05 -0.39
C GLY A 279 12.57 6.96 0.63
N LEU A 280 11.26 6.79 0.83
CA LEU A 280 10.49 7.54 1.84
C LEU A 280 10.73 7.01 3.28
N GLY A 281 11.36 5.85 3.43
CA GLY A 281 11.63 5.22 4.72
C GLY A 281 10.41 4.59 5.39
N CYS A 282 9.23 4.66 4.77
CA CYS A 282 7.99 4.04 5.22
C CYS A 282 7.77 2.68 4.54
N ALA A 283 6.87 1.86 5.09
CA ALA A 283 6.39 0.67 4.38
C ALA A 283 5.42 1.07 3.25
N VAL A 284 5.35 0.26 2.21
CA VAL A 284 4.56 0.53 1.00
C VAL A 284 3.36 -0.40 0.96
N MET A 285 2.20 0.18 0.63
CA MET A 285 0.98 -0.53 0.28
C MET A 285 0.69 -0.38 -1.21
N LEU A 286 0.15 -1.44 -1.84
CA LEU A 286 -0.24 -1.43 -3.25
C LEU A 286 -1.67 -1.93 -3.43
N GLY A 287 -2.58 -1.02 -3.82
CA GLY A 287 -3.94 -1.34 -4.25
C GLY A 287 -4.12 -1.33 -5.77
N ALA A 288 -3.83 -2.45 -6.44
CA ALA A 288 -3.98 -2.58 -7.90
C ALA A 288 -5.04 -3.61 -8.35
N SER A 289 -5.65 -4.35 -7.42
CA SER A 289 -6.59 -5.43 -7.71
C SER A 289 -7.85 -4.98 -8.46
N ARG A 290 -8.20 -5.71 -9.53
CA ARG A 290 -9.38 -5.50 -10.40
C ARG A 290 -9.52 -4.10 -11.02
N LYS A 291 -8.49 -3.24 -10.93
CA LYS A 291 -8.52 -1.85 -11.42
C LYS A 291 -8.76 -1.78 -12.94
N ARG A 292 -9.35 -0.65 -13.38
CA ARG A 292 -9.68 -0.39 -14.80
C ARG A 292 -8.50 -0.58 -15.75
N MET A 293 -7.29 -0.28 -15.30
CA MET A 293 -6.09 -0.44 -16.12
C MET A 293 -5.88 -1.87 -16.62
N ILE A 294 -6.27 -2.89 -15.84
CA ILE A 294 -6.17 -4.30 -16.26
C ILE A 294 -7.13 -4.54 -17.43
N GLY A 295 -8.37 -4.05 -17.33
CA GLY A 295 -9.32 -4.10 -18.44
C GLY A 295 -8.78 -3.41 -19.69
N ALA A 296 -8.27 -2.19 -19.56
CA ALA A 296 -7.73 -1.41 -20.68
C ALA A 296 -6.55 -2.11 -21.40
N LEU A 297 -5.74 -2.90 -20.67
CA LEU A 297 -4.62 -3.66 -21.24
C LEU A 297 -5.03 -5.05 -21.74
N SER A 298 -6.23 -5.51 -21.39
CA SER A 298 -6.73 -6.85 -21.67
C SER A 298 -8.11 -6.79 -22.33
N SER A 299 -8.19 -6.09 -23.47
CA SER A 299 -9.39 -6.05 -24.32
C SER A 299 -10.68 -5.63 -23.61
N GLU A 300 -10.58 -4.64 -22.71
CA GLU A 300 -11.68 -4.15 -21.88
C GLU A 300 -12.35 -5.23 -21.01
N ALA A 301 -11.55 -6.20 -20.52
CA ALA A 301 -12.03 -7.29 -19.67
C ALA A 301 -12.95 -6.78 -18.52
N PRO A 302 -14.12 -7.40 -18.31
CA PRO A 302 -15.02 -7.10 -17.20
C PRO A 302 -14.33 -7.23 -15.84
N VAL A 303 -14.85 -6.58 -14.80
CA VAL A 303 -14.21 -6.54 -13.46
C VAL A 303 -13.96 -7.94 -12.89
N GLY A 304 -14.89 -8.88 -13.08
CA GLY A 304 -14.77 -10.28 -12.60
C GLY A 304 -13.75 -11.12 -13.36
N GLU A 305 -13.32 -10.70 -14.56
CA GLU A 305 -12.38 -11.44 -15.40
C GLU A 305 -10.93 -10.89 -15.28
N ARG A 306 -10.66 -10.05 -14.27
CA ARG A 306 -9.37 -9.39 -14.07
C ARG A 306 -8.42 -10.12 -13.11
N LEU A 307 -8.73 -11.35 -12.74
CA LEU A 307 -7.92 -12.11 -11.77
C LEU A 307 -6.46 -12.26 -12.23
N GLY A 308 -6.22 -12.76 -13.44
CA GLY A 308 -4.87 -12.99 -13.96
C GLY A 308 -4.02 -11.71 -13.98
N GLY A 309 -4.59 -10.59 -14.43
CA GLY A 309 -3.92 -9.29 -14.38
C GLY A 309 -3.70 -8.77 -12.96
N SER A 310 -4.63 -9.04 -12.03
CA SER A 310 -4.49 -8.63 -10.62
C SER A 310 -3.35 -9.39 -9.94
N LEU A 311 -3.21 -10.69 -10.20
CA LEU A 311 -2.11 -11.51 -9.70
C LEU A 311 -0.76 -11.06 -10.27
N ALA A 312 -0.71 -10.72 -11.56
CA ALA A 312 0.50 -10.18 -12.18
C ALA A 312 0.96 -8.87 -11.51
N LEU A 313 0.02 -7.96 -11.19
CA LEU A 313 0.33 -6.72 -10.49
C LEU A 313 0.71 -6.94 -9.01
N ALA A 314 0.10 -7.92 -8.34
CA ALA A 314 0.48 -8.30 -6.97
C ALA A 314 1.93 -8.83 -6.91
N LEU A 315 2.31 -9.73 -7.83
CA LEU A 315 3.67 -10.25 -7.93
C LEU A 315 4.68 -9.15 -8.32
N LYS A 316 4.31 -8.24 -9.22
CA LYS A 316 5.12 -7.04 -9.52
C LYS A 316 5.39 -6.21 -8.26
N GLY A 317 4.40 -6.06 -7.37
CA GLY A 317 4.56 -5.40 -6.07
C GLY A 317 5.50 -6.17 -5.15
N ALA A 318 5.34 -7.48 -5.04
CA ALA A 318 6.21 -8.36 -4.25
C ALA A 318 7.68 -8.28 -4.71
N ASP A 319 7.93 -8.35 -6.02
CA ASP A 319 9.28 -8.21 -6.60
C ASP A 319 9.89 -6.82 -6.37
N ALA A 320 9.06 -5.78 -6.23
CA ALA A 320 9.49 -4.43 -5.88
C ALA A 320 9.61 -4.21 -4.36
N GLY A 321 9.45 -5.25 -3.53
CA GLY A 321 9.59 -5.19 -2.07
C GLY A 321 8.41 -4.55 -1.33
N VAL A 322 7.22 -4.45 -1.96
CA VAL A 322 6.02 -3.91 -1.30
C VAL A 322 5.60 -4.81 -0.13
N GLN A 323 5.34 -4.19 1.03
CA GLN A 323 5.03 -4.91 2.27
C GLN A 323 3.56 -5.29 2.39
N LEU A 324 2.63 -4.50 1.83
CA LEU A 324 1.19 -4.77 1.94
C LEU A 324 0.49 -4.73 0.57
N LEU A 325 -0.10 -5.84 0.15
CA LEU A 325 -0.83 -5.97 -1.10
C LEU A 325 -2.33 -5.98 -0.82
N ARG A 326 -3.05 -4.95 -1.31
CA ARG A 326 -4.48 -4.76 -1.09
C ARG A 326 -5.28 -5.39 -2.23
N VAL A 327 -6.03 -6.46 -1.94
CA VAL A 327 -6.64 -7.32 -2.97
C VAL A 327 -8.07 -7.76 -2.66
N HIS A 328 -8.85 -8.03 -3.72
CA HIS A 328 -10.15 -8.69 -3.61
C HIS A 328 -9.98 -10.22 -3.55
N ASP A 329 -9.14 -10.77 -4.43
CA ASP A 329 -8.91 -12.21 -4.62
C ASP A 329 -7.83 -12.74 -3.66
N VAL A 330 -8.21 -12.88 -2.38
CA VAL A 330 -7.27 -13.19 -1.28
C VAL A 330 -6.61 -14.55 -1.44
N ALA A 331 -7.37 -15.62 -1.65
CA ALA A 331 -6.86 -16.98 -1.68
C ALA A 331 -5.82 -17.18 -2.79
N GLU A 332 -6.13 -16.67 -3.98
CA GLU A 332 -5.29 -16.73 -5.17
C GLU A 332 -4.02 -15.89 -4.98
N THR A 333 -4.13 -14.71 -4.37
CA THR A 333 -2.97 -13.87 -4.08
C THR A 333 -2.06 -14.52 -3.05
N VAL A 334 -2.61 -15.09 -1.98
CA VAL A 334 -1.85 -15.84 -0.96
C VAL A 334 -1.16 -17.03 -1.58
N GLN A 335 -1.82 -17.80 -2.46
CA GLN A 335 -1.21 -18.89 -3.19
C GLN A 335 -0.02 -18.41 -4.04
N ALA A 336 -0.20 -17.34 -4.81
CA ALA A 336 0.85 -16.76 -5.64
C ALA A 336 2.07 -16.31 -4.80
N LEU A 337 1.83 -15.67 -3.65
CA LEU A 337 2.89 -15.25 -2.73
C LEU A 337 3.62 -16.42 -2.06
N ARG A 338 2.93 -17.52 -1.77
CA ARG A 338 3.58 -18.75 -1.25
C ARG A 338 4.54 -19.34 -2.27
N VAL A 339 4.15 -19.38 -3.55
CA VAL A 339 5.04 -19.83 -4.64
C VAL A 339 6.21 -18.88 -4.81
N TRP A 340 5.94 -17.57 -4.87
CA TRP A 340 6.96 -16.54 -4.95
C TRP A 340 7.99 -16.65 -3.81
N ARG A 341 7.51 -16.88 -2.58
CA ARG A 341 8.38 -17.05 -1.41
C ARG A 341 9.27 -18.28 -1.54
N GLY A 342 8.74 -19.42 -1.98
CA GLY A 342 9.54 -20.62 -2.24
C GLY A 342 10.67 -20.38 -3.25
N LEU A 343 10.42 -19.58 -4.30
CA LEU A 343 11.46 -19.19 -5.26
C LEU A 343 12.54 -18.32 -4.61
N ARG A 344 12.15 -17.37 -3.75
CA ARG A 344 13.10 -16.50 -3.04
C ARG A 344 13.91 -17.27 -2.00
N ASP A 345 13.29 -18.17 -1.24
CA ASP A 345 13.96 -19.01 -0.25
C ASP A 345 15.02 -19.90 -0.93
N GLN A 346 14.69 -20.52 -2.08
CA GLN A 346 15.63 -21.36 -2.82
C GLN A 346 16.83 -20.57 -3.37
N ALA A 347 16.66 -19.29 -3.71
CA ALA A 347 17.75 -18.44 -4.18
C ALA A 347 18.78 -18.11 -3.09
N LEU A 348 18.40 -18.24 -1.80
CA LEU A 348 19.29 -18.00 -0.66
C LEU A 348 20.04 -19.26 -0.19
N VAL A 349 19.79 -20.42 -0.81
CA VAL A 349 20.56 -21.64 -0.54
C VAL A 349 21.84 -21.58 -1.38
N GLY A 350 22.99 -21.47 -0.73
CA GLY A 350 24.30 -21.48 -1.39
C GLY A 350 24.49 -22.73 -2.26
N ARG A 351 25.06 -22.55 -3.45
CA ARG A 351 25.53 -23.66 -4.29
C ARG A 351 26.93 -24.07 -3.90
#